data_AF-A0A6J3BVN4-F1
#
_entry.id   AF-A0A6J3BVN4-F1
#
_cell.length_a   1.000
_cell.length_b   1.000
_cell.length_c   1.000
_cell.angle_alpha   90.00
_cell.angle_beta   90.00
_cell.angle_gamma   90.00
#
_symmetry.space_group_name_H-M   'P 1'
#
loop_
_entity.id
_entity.type
_entity.pdbx_description
1 polymer ?
#
loop_
_entity_poly.entity_id
_entity_poly.type
_entity_poly.pdbx_seq_one_letter_code
_entity_poly.pdbx_strand_id
1 'polypeptide(L)'
;MSNMRQIESMLFNYETTSRTDFRDGEITPAVKTEYKKKPTCLTTKTKPLKYVHTLVDWKVPNVPFGLMTKPKDIVRTNPREVQVSYEKPPDPVLEEVKRTRPRLVMTPVVSFDDLDDATRKLLLDDVYTTNTMKAMREVVANATYSSVRTPLPGFPAKANPIVLQKLLPPYVSPEWRMDSVGWDSRQLRTHCDPNKEFWLARTPQCQECKDTAEDEEK
;
A
#
# COMPACT_ATOMS: atom_id res chain seq x y z
N MET A 1 -12.66 7.01 -52.72
CA MET A 1 -13.27 7.92 -51.73
C MET A 1 -14.04 7.21 -50.60
N SER A 2 -14.37 5.91 -50.66
CA SER A 2 -15.11 5.21 -49.58
C SER A 2 -14.26 4.90 -48.34
N ASN A 3 -12.97 4.56 -48.48
CA ASN A 3 -12.12 4.17 -47.34
C ASN A 3 -11.85 5.30 -46.35
N MET A 4 -11.69 6.55 -46.81
CA MET A 4 -11.45 7.67 -45.89
C MET A 4 -12.65 7.92 -44.99
N ARG A 5 -13.88 7.78 -45.50
CA ARG A 5 -15.10 7.96 -44.68
C ARG A 5 -15.24 6.88 -43.60
N GLN A 6 -14.90 5.63 -43.91
CA GLN A 6 -14.87 4.55 -42.92
C GLN A 6 -13.83 4.82 -41.83
N ILE A 7 -12.61 5.18 -42.22
CA ILE A 7 -11.51 5.49 -41.28
C ILE A 7 -11.87 6.71 -40.42
N GLU A 8 -12.47 7.73 -41.02
CA GLU A 8 -12.92 8.94 -40.32
C GLU A 8 -14.04 8.63 -39.30
N SER A 9 -15.00 7.76 -39.65
CA SER A 9 -16.05 7.32 -38.72
C SER A 9 -15.53 6.43 -37.57
N MET A 10 -14.40 5.75 -37.75
CA MET A 10 -13.77 4.95 -36.70
C MET A 10 -12.93 5.80 -35.74
N LEU A 11 -12.38 6.91 -36.22
CA LEU A 11 -11.46 7.78 -35.47
C LEU A 11 -12.17 8.95 -34.79
N PHE A 12 -13.22 9.50 -35.42
CA PHE A 12 -13.88 10.71 -34.96
C PHE A 12 -15.39 10.47 -34.83
N ASN A 13 -15.87 10.36 -33.60
CA ASN A 13 -17.30 10.29 -33.34
C ASN A 13 -17.83 11.73 -33.15
N TYR A 14 -18.42 12.30 -34.19
CA TYR A 14 -18.94 13.68 -34.21
C TYR A 14 -20.31 13.83 -33.52
N GLU A 15 -20.75 12.81 -32.80
CA GLU A 15 -21.96 12.81 -31.98
C GLU A 15 -21.73 13.72 -30.76
N THR A 16 -21.90 15.03 -30.96
CA THR A 16 -21.91 16.00 -29.87
C THR A 16 -23.13 15.76 -28.99
N THR A 17 -22.90 15.78 -27.68
CA THR A 17 -23.85 15.57 -26.57
C THR A 17 -25.15 16.40 -26.61
N SER A 18 -25.35 17.32 -27.54
CA SER A 18 -26.56 18.15 -27.59
C SER A 18 -27.58 17.75 -28.66
N ARG A 19 -27.17 17.07 -29.74
CA ARG A 19 -28.03 16.88 -30.93
C ARG A 19 -28.46 15.42 -31.17
N THR A 20 -27.74 14.46 -30.58
CA THR A 20 -28.03 13.02 -30.67
C THR A 20 -28.54 12.40 -29.36
N ASP A 21 -28.45 13.13 -28.25
CA ASP A 21 -28.78 12.61 -26.91
C ASP A 21 -30.28 12.42 -26.69
N PHE A 22 -31.16 13.06 -27.48
CA PHE A 22 -32.61 12.85 -27.43
C PHE A 22 -33.11 11.78 -28.43
N ARG A 23 -32.36 10.68 -28.58
CA ARG A 23 -32.89 9.41 -29.10
C ARG A 23 -33.22 8.44 -27.96
N ASP A 24 -33.66 8.99 -26.82
CA ASP A 24 -34.26 8.23 -25.73
C ASP A 24 -35.48 7.46 -26.25
N GLY A 25 -35.27 6.24 -26.76
CA GLY A 25 -36.34 5.38 -27.25
C GLY A 25 -36.08 4.62 -28.55
N GLU A 26 -34.96 4.83 -29.26
CA GLU A 26 -34.60 3.91 -30.35
C GLU A 26 -34.14 2.58 -29.76
N ILE A 27 -35.08 1.64 -29.65
CA ILE A 27 -34.84 0.26 -29.21
C ILE A 27 -34.03 -0.42 -30.31
N THR A 28 -32.70 -0.30 -30.24
CA THR A 28 -31.82 -1.16 -31.03
C THR A 28 -32.02 -2.59 -30.55
N PRO A 29 -32.20 -3.57 -31.46
CA PRO A 29 -32.36 -4.96 -31.05
C PRO A 29 -31.15 -5.39 -30.23
N ALA A 30 -31.40 -5.96 -29.06
CA ALA A 30 -30.36 -6.44 -28.16
C ALA A 30 -29.45 -7.43 -28.90
N VAL A 31 -28.21 -7.02 -29.16
CA VAL A 31 -27.22 -7.87 -29.80
C VAL A 31 -26.87 -8.97 -28.80
N LYS A 32 -27.37 -10.19 -29.03
CA LYS A 32 -27.04 -11.34 -28.20
C LYS A 32 -25.54 -11.58 -28.25
N THR A 33 -24.84 -11.29 -27.15
CA THR A 33 -23.42 -11.56 -27.04
C THR A 33 -23.20 -13.05 -26.84
N GLU A 34 -22.64 -13.72 -27.84
CA GLU A 34 -22.13 -15.07 -27.67
C GLU A 34 -20.73 -15.03 -27.05
N TYR A 35 -20.54 -15.77 -25.96
CA TYR A 35 -19.23 -15.91 -25.35
C TYR A 35 -18.30 -16.70 -26.29
N LYS A 36 -17.45 -15.99 -27.01
CA LYS A 36 -16.35 -16.60 -27.76
C LYS A 36 -15.28 -17.04 -26.76
N LYS A 37 -15.17 -18.35 -26.55
CA LYS A 37 -14.06 -18.94 -25.79
C LYS A 37 -12.75 -18.45 -26.38
N LYS A 38 -11.83 -18.01 -25.51
CA LYS A 38 -10.46 -17.67 -25.93
C LYS A 38 -9.87 -18.88 -26.66
N PRO A 39 -9.22 -18.70 -27.82
CA PRO A 39 -8.62 -19.81 -28.54
C PRO A 39 -7.62 -20.51 -27.62
N THR A 40 -7.68 -21.85 -27.59
CA THR A 40 -6.72 -22.66 -26.86
C THR A 40 -5.35 -22.51 -27.53
N CYS A 41 -4.34 -22.18 -26.74
CA CYS A 41 -2.96 -22.12 -27.22
C CYS A 41 -2.55 -23.53 -27.67
N LEU A 42 -2.40 -23.74 -28.99
CA LEU A 42 -2.03 -25.03 -29.57
C LEU A 42 -0.61 -25.45 -29.17
N THR A 43 0.25 -24.46 -28.89
CA THR A 43 1.62 -24.66 -28.46
C THR A 43 1.70 -24.78 -26.94
N THR A 44 2.41 -25.80 -26.46
CA THR A 44 2.83 -25.88 -25.06
C THR A 44 3.71 -24.68 -24.73
N LYS A 45 3.29 -23.89 -23.75
CA LYS A 45 4.11 -22.78 -23.25
C LYS A 45 5.42 -23.35 -22.72
N THR A 46 6.55 -22.86 -23.21
CA THR A 46 7.86 -23.20 -22.66
C THR A 46 7.87 -22.86 -21.18
N LYS A 47 8.43 -23.75 -20.35
CA LYS A 47 8.59 -23.47 -18.92
C LYS A 47 9.37 -22.15 -18.77
N PRO A 48 8.93 -21.24 -17.89
CA PRO A 48 9.64 -19.99 -17.68
C PRO A 48 11.08 -20.32 -17.22
N LEU A 49 12.06 -19.72 -17.90
CA LEU A 49 13.46 -19.82 -17.48
C LEU A 49 13.57 -19.20 -16.09
N LYS A 50 14.19 -19.92 -15.15
CA LYS A 50 14.19 -19.58 -13.71
C LYS A 50 14.84 -18.22 -13.39
N TYR A 51 15.55 -17.60 -14.36
CA TYR A 51 16.34 -16.37 -14.18
C TYR A 51 16.35 -15.45 -15.42
N VAL A 52 15.23 -15.29 -16.14
CA VAL A 52 15.18 -14.42 -17.35
C VAL A 52 15.65 -12.99 -17.07
N HIS A 53 15.24 -12.42 -15.94
CA HIS A 53 15.53 -11.02 -15.61
C HIS A 53 16.97 -10.78 -15.15
N THR A 54 17.63 -11.80 -14.61
CA THR A 54 18.96 -11.65 -14.01
C THR A 54 20.07 -12.20 -14.89
N LEU A 55 19.78 -13.05 -15.89
CA LEU A 55 20.73 -13.73 -16.79
C LEU A 55 21.91 -14.45 -16.11
N VAL A 56 21.91 -14.51 -14.79
CA VAL A 56 22.95 -15.09 -13.94
C VAL A 56 22.31 -16.25 -13.19
N ASP A 57 22.93 -17.42 -13.32
CA ASP A 57 22.64 -18.58 -12.51
C ASP A 57 23.17 -18.26 -11.10
N TRP A 58 22.30 -17.88 -10.15
CA TRP A 58 22.69 -17.64 -8.75
C TRP A 58 23.09 -18.96 -8.09
N LYS A 59 24.23 -19.49 -8.50
CA LYS A 59 24.89 -20.70 -7.98
C LYS A 59 25.94 -20.29 -6.97
N VAL A 60 25.52 -19.68 -5.87
CA VAL A 60 26.25 -19.87 -4.62
C VAL A 60 25.22 -20.14 -3.53
N PRO A 61 24.85 -21.41 -3.28
CA PRO A 61 23.81 -21.76 -2.31
C PRO A 61 24.15 -21.37 -0.86
N ASN A 62 25.40 -20.93 -0.60
CA ASN A 62 25.94 -20.74 0.74
C ASN A 62 26.38 -19.31 1.08
N VAL A 63 26.00 -18.27 0.32
CA VAL A 63 26.27 -16.90 0.78
C VAL A 63 25.22 -16.56 1.85
N PRO A 64 25.61 -16.41 3.14
CA PRO A 64 24.66 -16.04 4.16
C PRO A 64 24.12 -14.66 3.82
N PHE A 65 22.79 -14.57 3.69
CA PHE A 65 22.04 -13.34 3.36
C PHE A 65 22.45 -12.11 4.21
N GLY A 66 23.02 -12.33 5.40
CA GLY A 66 23.51 -11.28 6.29
C GLY A 66 24.63 -10.42 5.71
N LEU A 67 25.45 -10.94 4.79
CA LEU A 67 26.52 -10.17 4.12
C LEU A 67 25.97 -9.05 3.23
N MET A 68 24.77 -9.24 2.68
CA MET A 68 24.14 -8.27 1.78
C MET A 68 23.27 -7.25 2.54
N THR A 69 23.10 -7.42 3.86
CA THR A 69 22.24 -6.54 4.67
C THR A 69 23.10 -5.47 5.31
N LYS A 70 22.93 -4.21 4.89
CA LYS A 70 23.61 -3.09 5.55
C LYS A 70 22.96 -2.80 6.92
N PRO A 71 23.74 -2.46 7.96
CA PRO A 71 23.18 -1.95 9.21
C PRO A 71 22.41 -0.65 8.93
N LYS A 72 21.41 -0.34 9.76
CA LYS A 72 20.63 0.90 9.60
C LYS A 72 21.55 2.11 9.81
N ASP A 73 21.54 3.07 8.89
CA ASP A 73 22.48 4.21 8.90
C ASP A 73 22.46 5.02 10.21
N ILE A 74 21.29 5.13 10.86
CA ILE A 74 21.10 5.94 12.06
C ILE A 74 21.55 5.23 13.33
N VAL A 75 21.15 3.97 13.51
CA VAL A 75 21.36 3.24 14.78
C VAL A 75 22.64 2.41 14.73
N ARG A 76 23.17 2.14 13.53
CA ARG A 76 24.28 1.21 13.24
C ARG A 76 24.09 -0.20 13.79
N THR A 77 22.93 -0.52 14.35
CA THR A 77 22.61 -1.84 14.90
C THR A 77 22.34 -2.83 13.78
N ASN A 78 22.89 -4.03 13.95
CA ASN A 78 22.62 -5.16 13.10
C ASN A 78 21.13 -5.52 13.17
N PRO A 79 20.38 -5.56 12.06
CA PRO A 79 18.93 -5.84 12.08
C PRO A 79 18.58 -7.25 12.58
N ARG A 80 19.56 -8.15 12.76
CA ARG A 80 19.38 -9.48 13.38
C ARG A 80 19.52 -9.48 14.89
N GLU A 81 20.17 -8.46 15.44
CA GLU A 81 20.30 -8.29 16.89
C GLU A 81 19.06 -7.56 17.39
N VAL A 82 18.20 -8.29 18.10
CA VAL A 82 17.02 -7.70 18.73
C VAL A 82 17.51 -6.80 19.86
N GLN A 83 17.01 -5.56 19.92
CA GLN A 83 17.26 -4.70 21.07
C GLN A 83 16.72 -5.36 22.33
N VAL A 84 17.61 -5.61 23.28
CA VAL A 84 17.25 -6.09 24.61
C VAL A 84 16.65 -4.93 25.40
N SER A 85 15.67 -5.21 26.25
CA SER A 85 15.17 -4.23 27.21
C SER A 85 16.33 -3.75 28.08
N TYR A 86 16.45 -2.44 28.25
CA TYR A 86 17.44 -1.89 29.17
C TYR A 86 17.11 -2.32 30.61
N GLU A 87 18.02 -3.07 31.21
CA GLU A 87 17.96 -3.41 32.63
C GLU A 87 18.70 -2.31 33.41
N LYS A 88 17.99 -1.67 34.34
CA LYS A 88 18.61 -0.67 35.21
C LYS A 88 19.65 -1.39 36.08
N PRO A 89 20.92 -0.96 36.09
CA PRO A 89 21.94 -1.58 36.94
C PRO A 89 21.54 -1.44 38.41
N PRO A 90 21.92 -2.41 39.27
CA PRO A 90 21.67 -2.31 40.70
C PRO A 90 22.42 -1.11 41.27
N ASP A 91 21.73 -0.29 42.04
CA ASP A 91 22.29 0.89 42.67
C ASP A 91 22.83 0.52 44.06
N PRO A 92 24.16 0.52 44.29
CA PRO A 92 24.74 0.05 45.55
C PRO A 92 24.46 0.98 46.72
N VAL A 93 24.13 2.26 46.47
CA VAL A 93 23.93 3.28 47.52
C VAL A 93 22.45 3.47 47.87
N LEU A 94 21.57 2.69 47.24
CA LEU A 94 20.12 2.86 47.35
C LEU A 94 19.60 2.71 48.77
N GLU A 95 20.16 1.80 49.57
CA GLU A 95 19.78 1.62 50.97
C GLU A 95 20.27 2.75 51.87
N GLU A 96 21.49 3.24 51.65
CA GLU A 96 22.06 4.35 52.40
C GLU A 96 21.26 5.64 52.14
N VAL A 97 20.93 5.90 50.86
CA VAL A 97 20.11 7.03 50.45
C VAL A 97 18.69 6.94 51.03
N LYS A 98 18.09 5.75 51.09
CA LYS A 98 16.77 5.56 51.73
C LYS A 98 16.80 5.93 53.21
N ARG A 99 17.92 5.73 53.91
CA ARG A 99 18.07 6.05 55.34
C ARG A 99 18.35 7.53 55.59
N THR A 100 19.11 8.19 54.73
CA THR A 100 19.55 9.59 54.95
C THR A 100 18.56 10.63 54.42
N ARG A 101 17.71 10.27 53.45
CA ARG A 101 16.72 11.19 52.88
C ARG A 101 15.57 11.47 53.87
N PRO A 102 14.87 12.62 53.74
CA PRO A 102 13.61 12.86 54.43
C PRO A 102 12.58 11.77 54.11
N ARG A 103 11.79 11.38 55.12
CA ARG A 103 10.83 10.28 54.99
C ARG A 103 9.75 10.58 53.97
N LEU A 104 9.51 9.65 53.05
CA LEU A 104 8.43 9.73 52.08
C LEU A 104 7.15 9.14 52.69
N VAL A 105 6.17 10.00 52.93
CA VAL A 105 4.92 9.63 53.62
C VAL A 105 3.76 9.75 52.63
N MET A 106 2.94 8.70 52.50
CA MET A 106 1.74 8.71 51.65
C MET A 106 0.54 9.25 52.43
N THR A 107 0.34 8.71 53.63
CA THR A 107 -0.64 9.15 54.62
C THR A 107 0.07 9.19 55.97
N PRO A 108 -0.39 9.97 56.96
CA PRO A 108 0.29 10.09 58.25
C PRO A 108 0.58 8.77 58.98
N VAL A 109 -0.13 7.70 58.59
CA VAL A 109 -0.02 6.34 59.14
C VAL A 109 0.90 5.44 58.30
N VAL A 110 1.10 5.73 57.01
CA VAL A 110 1.85 4.88 56.08
C VAL A 110 3.02 5.64 55.47
N SER A 111 4.23 5.27 55.89
CA SER A 111 5.47 5.71 55.25
C SER A 111 5.86 4.71 54.15
N PHE A 112 6.34 5.21 53.02
CA PHE A 112 6.83 4.35 51.93
C PHE A 112 8.20 3.74 52.23
N ASP A 113 8.96 4.33 53.15
CA ASP A 113 10.31 3.87 53.48
C ASP A 113 10.29 2.61 54.37
N ASP A 114 9.23 2.42 55.16
CA ASP A 114 9.05 1.23 56.02
C ASP A 114 8.50 0.01 55.26
N LEU A 115 8.07 0.19 54.01
CA LEU A 115 7.46 -0.86 53.20
C LEU A 115 8.50 -1.62 52.37
N ASP A 116 8.25 -2.91 52.16
CA ASP A 116 9.02 -3.74 51.24
C ASP A 116 8.92 -3.21 49.80
N ASP A 117 9.99 -3.36 49.02
CA ASP A 117 10.11 -2.79 47.68
C ASP A 117 9.00 -3.30 46.74
N ALA A 118 8.54 -4.55 46.91
CA ALA A 118 7.41 -5.10 46.17
C ALA A 118 6.09 -4.39 46.52
N THR A 119 5.80 -4.22 47.81
CA THR A 119 4.59 -3.54 48.29
C THR A 119 4.60 -2.04 47.95
N ARG A 120 5.76 -1.39 48.05
CA ARG A 120 5.96 0.00 47.65
C ARG A 120 5.64 0.18 46.17
N LYS A 121 6.17 -0.69 45.31
CA LYS A 121 5.92 -0.64 43.88
C LYS A 121 4.43 -0.83 43.57
N LEU A 122 3.78 -1.80 44.21
CA LEU A 122 2.35 -2.05 44.04
C LEU A 122 1.50 -0.82 44.38
N LEU A 123 1.78 -0.18 45.52
CA LEU A 123 1.05 1.02 45.93
C LEU A 123 1.33 2.21 45.02
N LEU A 124 2.59 2.41 44.61
CA LEU A 124 2.94 3.46 43.65
C LEU A 124 2.23 3.23 42.31
N ASP A 125 2.21 1.98 41.83
CA ASP A 125 1.49 1.64 40.61
C ASP A 125 -0.01 1.89 40.77
N ASP A 126 -0.62 1.58 41.91
CA ASP A 126 -2.06 1.81 42.13
C ASP A 126 -2.42 3.31 42.24
N VAL A 127 -1.57 4.10 42.91
CA VAL A 127 -1.76 5.55 43.12
C VAL A 127 -1.50 6.35 41.85
N TYR A 128 -0.45 6.01 41.11
CA TYR A 128 -0.02 6.78 39.92
C TYR A 128 -0.58 6.23 38.60
N THR A 129 -1.39 5.16 38.62
CA THR A 129 -2.09 4.72 37.41
C THR A 129 -3.47 5.34 37.30
N THR A 130 -3.72 5.96 36.15
CA THR A 130 -5.03 6.53 35.86
C THR A 130 -6.08 5.44 35.67
N ASN A 131 -7.35 5.76 35.95
CA ASN A 131 -8.47 4.84 35.72
C ASN A 131 -8.53 4.33 34.26
N THR A 132 -8.13 5.16 33.29
CA THR A 132 -8.03 4.77 31.88
C THR A 132 -6.95 3.70 31.65
N MET A 133 -5.80 3.82 32.30
CA MET A 133 -4.75 2.80 32.25
C MET A 133 -5.18 1.51 32.96
N LYS A 134 -5.88 1.61 34.10
CA LYS A 134 -6.43 0.44 34.81
C LYS A 134 -7.41 -0.33 33.92
N ALA A 135 -8.36 0.37 33.30
CA ALA A 135 -9.31 -0.22 32.36
C ALA A 135 -8.60 -0.87 31.14
N MET A 136 -7.56 -0.24 30.59
CA MET A 136 -6.78 -0.86 29.51
C MET A 136 -6.03 -2.11 29.96
N ARG A 137 -5.44 -2.12 31.16
CA ARG A 137 -4.76 -3.31 31.72
C ARG A 137 -5.75 -4.45 31.93
N GLU A 138 -6.94 -4.16 32.45
CA GLU A 138 -8.01 -5.15 32.63
C GLU A 138 -8.50 -5.69 31.29
N VAL A 139 -8.68 -4.83 30.29
CA VAL A 139 -9.04 -5.27 28.93
C VAL A 139 -7.93 -6.15 28.34
N VAL A 140 -6.65 -5.80 28.50
CA VAL A 140 -5.53 -6.63 28.02
C VAL A 140 -5.42 -7.96 28.79
N ALA A 141 -5.64 -7.94 30.11
CA ALA A 141 -5.62 -9.14 30.96
C ALA A 141 -6.81 -10.06 30.65
N ASN A 142 -7.98 -9.51 30.33
CA ASN A 142 -9.17 -10.26 29.94
C ASN A 142 -9.17 -10.64 28.45
N ALA A 143 -8.43 -9.92 27.61
CA ALA A 143 -8.26 -10.18 26.18
C ALA A 143 -7.15 -11.21 25.90
N THR A 144 -6.75 -12.02 26.87
CA THR A 144 -5.98 -13.25 26.65
C THR A 144 -6.81 -14.28 25.88
N TYR A 145 -7.19 -13.94 24.65
CA TYR A 145 -7.40 -14.91 23.59
C TYR A 145 -6.04 -15.58 23.33
N SER A 146 -6.05 -16.91 23.31
CA SER A 146 -4.92 -17.84 23.39
C SER A 146 -3.90 -17.80 22.23
N SER A 147 -3.87 -16.76 21.40
CA SER A 147 -3.09 -16.71 20.16
C SER A 147 -1.93 -15.72 20.17
N VAL A 148 -1.90 -14.75 21.10
CA VAL A 148 -0.80 -13.78 21.18
C VAL A 148 0.30 -14.32 22.08
N ARG A 149 1.09 -15.26 21.53
CA ARG A 149 2.32 -15.72 22.17
C ARG A 149 3.34 -14.59 22.03
N THR A 150 3.78 -14.02 23.15
CA THR A 150 4.88 -13.05 23.16
C THR A 150 6.07 -13.63 22.38
N PRO A 151 6.76 -12.83 21.56
CA PRO A 151 7.91 -13.31 20.84
C PRO A 151 8.96 -13.82 21.84
N LEU A 152 9.52 -14.98 21.55
CA LEU A 152 10.63 -15.54 22.32
C LEU A 152 11.76 -14.50 22.39
N PRO A 153 12.37 -14.28 23.56
CA PRO A 153 13.45 -13.31 23.71
C PRO A 153 14.56 -13.61 22.69
N GLY A 154 14.99 -12.59 21.95
CA GLY A 154 16.06 -12.70 20.94
C GLY A 154 15.59 -13.04 19.51
N PHE A 155 14.29 -13.28 19.28
CA PHE A 155 13.75 -13.42 17.92
C PHE A 155 12.88 -12.21 17.54
N PRO A 156 12.96 -11.71 16.29
CA PRO A 156 12.01 -10.72 15.81
C PRO A 156 10.59 -11.29 15.92
N ALA A 157 9.64 -10.44 16.29
CA ALA A 157 8.25 -10.84 16.37
C ALA A 157 7.81 -11.50 15.07
N LYS A 158 7.11 -12.65 15.17
CA LYS A 158 6.58 -13.32 13.99
C LYS A 158 5.73 -12.32 13.21
N ALA A 159 6.04 -12.15 11.93
CA ALA A 159 5.18 -11.36 11.05
C ALA A 159 3.77 -11.93 11.13
N ASN A 160 2.81 -11.09 11.50
CA ASN A 160 1.40 -11.43 11.47
C ASN A 160 0.81 -10.77 10.21
N PRO A 161 0.92 -11.42 9.03
CA PRO A 161 0.45 -10.81 7.79
C PRO A 161 -1.07 -10.68 7.86
N ILE A 162 -1.54 -9.44 7.95
CA ILE A 162 -2.95 -9.13 7.82
C ILE A 162 -3.31 -9.35 6.35
N VAL A 163 -4.08 -10.40 6.07
CA VAL A 163 -4.64 -10.62 4.74
C VAL A 163 -5.81 -9.66 4.57
N LEU A 164 -5.53 -8.48 4.04
CA LEU A 164 -6.59 -7.56 3.59
C LEU A 164 -7.35 -8.25 2.46
N GLN A 165 -8.66 -8.42 2.62
CA GLN A 165 -9.50 -8.90 1.54
C GLN A 165 -9.40 -7.88 0.39
N LYS A 166 -9.03 -8.35 -0.80
CA LYS A 166 -9.07 -7.49 -2.00
C LYS A 166 -10.51 -7.01 -2.14
N LEU A 167 -10.70 -5.69 -2.21
CA LEU A 167 -11.98 -5.10 -2.61
C LEU A 167 -12.37 -5.69 -3.96
N LEU A 168 -13.29 -6.64 -3.95
CA LEU A 168 -13.93 -7.14 -5.15
C LEU A 168 -15.00 -6.10 -5.53
N PRO A 169 -14.94 -5.51 -6.72
CA PRO A 169 -16.02 -4.63 -7.15
C PRO A 169 -17.33 -5.44 -7.19
N PRO A 170 -18.49 -4.80 -6.94
CA PRO A 170 -19.78 -5.47 -7.04
C PRO A 170 -19.93 -6.10 -8.42
N TYR A 171 -20.60 -7.25 -8.47
CA TYR A 171 -20.87 -7.92 -9.74
C TYR A 171 -21.77 -7.03 -10.61
N VAL A 172 -21.20 -6.55 -11.72
CA VAL A 172 -21.94 -5.89 -12.79
C VAL A 172 -22.16 -6.91 -13.91
N SER A 173 -23.42 -7.09 -14.32
CA SER A 173 -23.78 -8.00 -15.40
C SER A 173 -23.08 -7.61 -16.71
N PRO A 174 -22.76 -8.56 -17.60
CA PRO A 174 -22.03 -8.27 -18.84
C PRO A 174 -22.70 -7.22 -19.75
N GLU A 175 -24.04 -7.20 -19.76
CA GLU A 175 -24.84 -6.25 -20.55
C GLU A 175 -24.52 -4.80 -20.16
N TRP A 176 -24.48 -4.53 -18.85
CA TRP A 176 -24.20 -3.20 -18.31
C TRP A 176 -22.74 -2.77 -18.49
N ARG A 177 -21.81 -3.71 -18.69
CA ARG A 177 -20.40 -3.40 -18.99
C ARG A 177 -20.24 -2.80 -20.38
N MET A 178 -21.04 -3.26 -21.35
CA MET A 178 -20.97 -2.73 -22.71
C MET A 178 -21.57 -1.33 -22.77
N ASP A 179 -22.71 -1.12 -22.11
CA ASP A 179 -23.36 0.18 -22.06
C ASP A 179 -22.53 1.22 -21.32
N SER A 180 -21.90 0.84 -20.19
CA SER A 180 -21.00 1.74 -19.46
C SER A 180 -19.72 2.07 -20.23
N VAL A 181 -19.13 1.12 -20.96
CA VAL A 181 -17.97 1.38 -21.83
C VAL A 181 -18.38 2.28 -23.01
N GLY A 182 -19.55 2.05 -23.59
CA GLY A 182 -20.11 2.92 -24.63
C GLY A 182 -20.30 4.34 -24.13
N TRP A 183 -20.92 4.49 -22.97
CA TRP A 183 -21.12 5.79 -22.32
C TRP A 183 -19.80 6.49 -21.95
N ASP A 184 -18.86 5.79 -21.34
CA ASP A 184 -17.54 6.31 -20.93
C ASP A 184 -16.68 6.69 -22.15
N SER A 185 -16.79 5.96 -23.26
CA SER A 185 -16.12 6.30 -24.53
C SER A 185 -16.65 7.57 -25.20
N ARG A 186 -17.90 7.97 -24.90
CA ARG A 186 -18.52 9.20 -25.39
C ARG A 186 -18.14 10.44 -24.57
N GLN A 187 -17.61 10.26 -23.36
CA GLN A 187 -17.23 11.38 -22.50
C GLN A 187 -15.94 12.04 -22.99
N LEU A 188 -15.98 13.37 -23.20
CA LEU A 188 -14.75 14.15 -23.36
C LEU A 188 -13.98 14.15 -22.03
N ARG A 189 -12.86 13.43 -21.98
CA ARG A 189 -11.95 13.39 -20.81
C ARG A 189 -11.02 14.59 -20.72
N THR A 190 -10.95 15.40 -21.78
CA THR A 190 -10.06 16.56 -21.88
C THR A 190 -10.88 17.81 -22.14
N HIS A 191 -10.47 18.95 -21.57
CA HIS A 191 -11.02 20.28 -21.88
C HIS A 191 -10.76 20.76 -23.32
N CYS A 192 -10.05 19.96 -24.13
CA CYS A 192 -9.75 20.27 -25.52
C CYS A 192 -10.74 19.56 -26.44
N ASP A 193 -11.34 20.31 -27.37
CA ASP A 193 -12.24 19.77 -28.39
C ASP A 193 -11.47 18.78 -29.29
N PRO A 194 -11.87 17.50 -29.35
CA PRO A 194 -11.18 16.48 -30.14
C PRO A 194 -11.51 16.56 -31.64
N ASN A 195 -11.88 17.74 -32.14
CA ASN A 195 -12.20 17.92 -33.55
C ASN A 195 -10.94 17.84 -34.41
N LYS A 196 -11.09 17.28 -35.61
CA LYS A 196 -10.05 17.23 -36.65
C LYS A 196 -9.38 18.59 -36.86
N GLU A 197 -10.16 19.66 -36.86
CA GLU A 197 -9.68 21.03 -36.98
C GLU A 197 -8.77 21.45 -35.82
N PHE A 198 -9.03 21.03 -34.58
CA PHE A 198 -8.19 21.34 -33.43
C PHE A 198 -6.81 20.65 -33.52
N TRP A 199 -6.79 19.38 -33.92
CA TRP A 199 -5.55 18.62 -34.08
C TRP A 199 -4.74 19.06 -35.30
N LEU A 200 -5.41 19.45 -36.39
CA LEU A 200 -4.75 19.95 -37.61
C LEU A 200 -4.38 21.43 -37.52
N ALA A 201 -5.05 22.24 -36.68
CA ALA A 201 -4.68 23.64 -36.43
C ALA A 201 -3.34 23.76 -35.72
N ARG A 202 -2.94 22.75 -34.94
CA ARG A 202 -1.58 22.62 -34.42
C ARG A 202 -0.67 22.12 -35.53
N THR A 203 -0.29 23.01 -36.44
CA THR A 203 0.96 22.80 -37.16
C THR A 203 2.08 23.05 -36.15
N PRO A 204 2.88 22.03 -35.74
CA PRO A 204 4.11 22.34 -35.07
C PRO A 204 4.97 23.10 -36.09
N GLN A 205 5.11 24.41 -35.90
CA GLN A 205 6.12 25.18 -36.63
C GLN A 205 7.48 24.79 -36.08
N CYS A 206 7.94 23.62 -36.50
CA CYS A 206 9.30 23.18 -36.31
C CYS A 206 10.18 24.10 -37.17
N GLN A 207 11.00 24.94 -36.52
CA GLN A 207 11.94 25.82 -37.21
C GLN A 207 12.92 24.98 -38.03
N GLU A 208 13.40 23.86 -37.46
CA GLU A 208 14.34 22.95 -38.12
C GLU A 208 13.78 22.36 -39.43
N CYS A 209 12.47 22.08 -39.50
CA CYS A 209 11.84 21.60 -40.73
C CYS A 209 11.69 22.69 -41.80
N LYS A 210 11.59 23.96 -41.40
CA LYS A 210 11.58 25.09 -42.34
C LYS A 210 12.98 25.31 -42.91
N ASP A 211 13.98 25.29 -42.03
CA ASP A 211 15.38 25.47 -42.40
C ASP A 211 15.83 24.38 -43.38
N THR A 212 15.45 23.12 -43.16
CA THR A 212 15.76 22.02 -44.11
C THR A 212 15.05 22.15 -45.46
N ALA A 213 13.83 22.69 -45.50
CA ALA A 213 13.10 22.87 -46.76
C ALA A 213 13.68 24.04 -47.58
N GLU A 214 14.13 25.11 -46.92
CA GLU A 214 14.81 26.23 -47.57
C GLU A 214 16.19 25.87 -48.12
N ASP A 215 16.87 24.90 -47.51
CA ASP A 215 18.15 24.38 -48.01
C ASP A 215 17.99 23.44 -49.22
N GLU A 216 16.85 22.76 -49.38
CA GLU A 216 16.57 21.92 -50.55
C GLU A 216 16.16 22.71 -51.80
N GLU A 217 15.73 23.98 -51.66
CA GLU A 217 15.35 24.85 -52.77
C GLU A 217 16.50 25.73 -53.33
N LYS A 218 17.72 25.61 -52.79
CA LYS A 218 18.95 26.24 -53.30
C LYS A 218 19.77 25.28 -54.17
#